data_AF-A0A735V511-F1
#
_entry.id   AF-A0A735V511-F1
#
_cell.length_a   1.000
_cell.length_b   1.000
_cell.length_c   1.000
_cell.angle_alpha   90.00
_cell.angle_beta   90.00
_cell.angle_gamma   90.00
#
_symmetry.space_group_name_H-M   'P 1'
#
loop_
_entity.id
_entity.type
_entity.pdbx_description
1 polymer ?
#
loop_
_entity_poly.entity_id
_entity_poly.type
_entity_poly.pdbx_seq_one_letter_code
_entity_poly.pdbx_strand_id
1 'polypeptide(L)'
;MPSNLFISTPTDLYVLLYSQSQNCFHIETASAMIRKNLRMYLNGKSGDYVTLAMGSSRDEMHDLRRQIVAARNGGTVIDGLEWQEIDG
;
A
#
# COMPACT_ATOMS: atom_id res chain seq x y z
N MET A 1 -10.42 -21.92 5.06
CA MET A 1 -10.14 -21.06 6.24
C MET A 1 -9.83 -19.69 5.70
N PRO A 2 -10.63 -18.65 5.99
CA PRO A 2 -10.21 -17.30 5.63
C PRO A 2 -8.97 -16.99 6.47
N SER A 3 -7.87 -16.72 5.79
CA SER A 3 -6.66 -16.25 6.45
C SER A 3 -6.96 -14.84 6.91
N ASN A 4 -7.24 -14.68 8.20
CA ASN A 4 -7.36 -13.37 8.81
C ASN A 4 -6.08 -12.61 8.51
N LEU A 5 -6.20 -11.55 7.71
CA LEU A 5 -5.11 -10.65 7.42
C LEU A 5 -4.90 -9.79 8.68
N PHE A 6 -4.23 -10.37 9.68
CA PHE A 6 -3.71 -9.56 10.77
C PHE A 6 -2.67 -8.62 10.16
N ILE A 7 -3.03 -7.36 9.96
CA ILE A 7 -2.08 -6.28 10.23
C ILE A 7 -1.86 -6.31 11.74
N SER A 8 -1.05 -7.27 12.20
CA SER A 8 -0.54 -7.25 13.56
C SER A 8 0.62 -6.27 13.58
N THR A 9 0.37 -5.06 14.07
CA THR A 9 1.21 -4.47 15.12
C THR A 9 0.43 -3.39 15.88
N PRO A 10 0.39 -3.41 17.22
CA PRO A 10 0.03 -2.25 18.05
C PRO A 10 1.19 -1.23 18.08
N THR A 11 1.82 -0.98 16.94
CA THR A 11 2.99 -0.10 16.83
C THR A 11 2.94 0.59 15.48
N ASP A 12 2.78 1.91 15.50
CA ASP A 12 2.90 2.74 14.31
C ASP A 12 4.34 2.63 13.79
N LEU A 13 4.54 1.89 12.70
CA LEU A 13 5.81 1.88 11.98
C LEU A 13 5.94 3.22 11.26
N TYR A 14 7.01 3.95 11.53
CA TYR A 14 7.32 5.21 10.84
C TYR A 14 8.39 4.99 9.76
N VAL A 15 8.27 5.75 8.68
CA VAL A 15 9.23 5.78 7.58
C VAL A 15 9.81 7.18 7.43
N LEU A 16 11.12 7.26 7.20
CA LEU A 16 11.81 8.49 6.83
C LEU A 16 12.05 8.49 5.32
N LEU A 17 11.50 9.47 4.63
CA LEU A 17 11.54 9.59 3.18
C LEU A 17 12.29 10.87 2.81
N TYR A 18 13.07 10.83 1.73
CA TYR A 18 13.70 12.01 1.14
C TYR A 18 13.07 12.30 -0.22
N SER A 19 12.65 13.54 -0.44
CA SER A 19 12.15 14.00 -1.73
C SER A 19 13.19 14.90 -2.38
N GLN A 20 13.84 14.41 -3.44
CA GLN A 20 14.83 15.21 -4.19
C GLN A 20 14.18 16.43 -4.86
N SER A 21 12.96 16.30 -5.38
CA SER A 21 12.24 17.40 -6.04
C SER A 21 11.83 18.52 -5.09
N GLN A 22 11.59 18.19 -3.81
CA GLN A 22 11.22 19.17 -2.78
C GLN A 22 12.41 19.53 -1.87
N ASN A 23 13.57 18.89 -2.07
CA ASN A 23 14.77 19.02 -1.25
C ASN A 23 14.47 18.94 0.27
N CYS A 24 13.67 17.97 0.69
CA CYS A 24 13.21 17.85 2.08
C CYS A 24 13.02 16.40 2.53
N PHE A 25 12.96 16.22 3.86
CA PHE A 25 12.64 14.96 4.51
C PHE A 25 11.18 14.92 4.97
N HIS A 26 10.54 13.76 4.86
CA HIS A 26 9.21 13.48 5.40
C HIS A 26 9.28 12.31 6.37
N ILE A 27 8.58 12.44 7.50
CA ILE A 27 8.30 11.33 8.42
C ILE A 27 6.80 11.09 8.39
N GLU A 28 6.39 9.88 8.05
CA GLU A 28 4.98 9.47 8.07
C GLU A 28 4.86 8.01 8.52
N THR A 29 3.65 7.55 8.82
CA THR A 29 3.44 6.12 9.09
C THR A 29 3.61 5.32 7.80
N ALA A 30 4.15 4.11 7.91
CA ALA A 30 4.32 3.21 6.77
C ALA A 30 2.98 2.94 6.07
N SER A 31 1.88 2.86 6.84
CA SER A 31 0.53 2.70 6.31
C SER A 31 0.08 3.92 5.49
N ALA A 32 0.38 5.15 5.93
CA ALA A 32 0.08 6.37 5.18
C ALA A 32 0.86 6.43 3.85
N MET A 33 2.17 6.15 3.90
CA MET A 33 3.03 6.10 2.72
C MET A 33 2.53 5.07 1.70
N ILE A 34 2.23 3.83 2.14
CA ILE A 34 1.73 2.76 1.27
C ILE A 34 0.40 3.15 0.63
N ARG A 35 -0.55 3.71 1.40
CA ARG A 35 -1.85 4.16 0.86
C ARG A 35 -1.69 5.24 -0.22
N LYS A 36 -0.83 6.23 0.02
CA LYS A 36 -0.54 7.29 -0.94
C LYS A 36 0.05 6.73 -2.23
N ASN A 37 1.04 5.86 -2.10
CA ASN A 37 1.70 5.19 -3.21
C ASN A 37 0.75 4.29 -4.01
N LEU A 38 -0.09 3.51 -3.33
CA LEU A 38 -1.09 2.66 -3.97
C LEU A 38 -2.09 3.48 -4.77
N ARG A 39 -2.61 4.58 -4.21
CA ARG A 39 -3.50 5.50 -4.92
C ARG A 39 -2.83 6.09 -6.17
N MET A 40 -1.56 6.49 -6.07
CA MET A 40 -0.80 6.99 -7.23
C MET A 40 -0.68 5.93 -8.33
N TYR A 41 -0.36 4.69 -7.96
CA TYR A 41 -0.24 3.57 -8.90
C TYR A 41 -1.57 3.24 -9.58
N LEU A 42 -2.66 3.15 -8.82
CA LEU A 42 -4.00 2.87 -9.35
C LEU A 42 -4.46 3.97 -10.31
N ASN A 43 -4.11 5.23 -10.03
CA ASN A 43 -4.41 6.37 -10.90
C ASN A 43 -3.45 6.51 -12.10
N GLY A 44 -2.61 5.51 -12.36
CA GLY A 44 -1.73 5.48 -13.53
C GLY A 44 -0.53 6.44 -13.47
N LYS A 45 -0.21 7.00 -12.30
CA LYS A 45 1.02 7.80 -12.15
C LYS A 45 2.25 6.88 -12.19
N SER A 46 3.29 7.30 -12.91
CA SER A 46 4.54 6.57 -13.01
C SER A 46 5.57 7.02 -11.96
N GLY A 47 6.39 6.06 -11.53
CA GLY A 47 7.61 6.23 -10.77
C GLY A 47 8.41 4.95 -10.90
N ASP A 48 9.74 5.02 -10.97
CA ASP A 48 10.59 3.86 -11.27
C ASP A 48 10.39 2.72 -10.26
N TYR A 49 10.28 3.07 -8.98
CA TYR A 49 9.91 2.17 -7.91
C TYR A 49 8.96 2.86 -6.93
N VAL A 50 7.83 2.23 -6.66
CA VAL A 50 6.80 2.72 -5.74
C VAL A 50 6.44 1.59 -4.79
N THR A 51 6.57 1.81 -3.48
CA THR A 51 6.22 0.80 -2.46
C THR A 51 4.70 0.69 -2.34
N LEU A 52 4.13 -0.45 -2.74
CA LEU A 52 2.68 -0.68 -2.77
C LEU A 52 2.16 -1.57 -1.63
N ALA A 53 3.04 -2.31 -0.97
CA ALA A 53 2.72 -3.20 0.14
C ALA A 53 3.99 -3.53 0.93
N MET A 54 3.80 -4.01 2.16
CA MET A 54 4.83 -4.63 2.99
C MET A 54 4.22 -5.86 3.63
N GLY A 55 5.00 -6.93 3.75
CA GLY A 55 4.58 -8.14 4.44
C GLY A 55 5.77 -9.01 4.78
N SER A 56 5.48 -10.16 5.38
CA SER A 56 6.48 -11.01 6.02
C SER A 56 7.01 -12.12 5.10
N SER A 57 6.34 -12.37 3.96
CA SER A 57 6.70 -13.45 3.05
C SER A 57 6.58 -13.06 1.58
N ARG A 58 7.30 -13.80 0.71
CA ARG A 58 7.24 -13.60 -0.74
C ARG A 58 5.89 -14.01 -1.34
N ASP A 59 5.29 -15.08 -0.81
CA ASP A 59 4.01 -15.60 -1.32
C ASP A 59 2.87 -14.61 -1.03
N GLU A 60 2.87 -14.02 0.16
CA GLU A 60 1.98 -12.91 0.52
C GLU A 60 2.11 -11.73 -0.47
N MET A 61 3.34 -11.38 -0.86
CA MET A 61 3.57 -10.31 -1.84
C MET A 61 3.09 -10.69 -3.24
N HIS A 62 3.18 -11.96 -3.65
CA HIS A 62 2.63 -12.42 -4.93
C HIS A 62 1.11 -12.35 -4.96
N ASP A 63 0.46 -12.69 -3.85
CA ASP A 63 -1.00 -12.62 -3.70
C ASP A 63 -1.49 -11.18 -3.75
N LEU A 64 -0.87 -10.29 -2.97
CA LEU A 64 -1.19 -8.86 -2.99
C LEU A 64 -0.94 -8.22 -4.37
N ARG A 65 0.14 -8.61 -5.05
CA ARG A 65 0.40 -8.15 -6.43
C ARG A 65 -0.76 -8.50 -7.36
N ARG A 66 -1.29 -9.72 -7.29
CA ARG A 66 -2.42 -10.15 -8.14
C ARG A 66 -3.65 -9.28 -7.89
N GLN A 67 -3.97 -9.00 -6.63
CA GLN A 67 -5.10 -8.16 -6.25
C GLN A 67 -4.94 -6.71 -6.73
N ILE A 68 -3.76 -6.10 -6.51
CA ILE A 68 -3.47 -4.71 -6.89
C ILE A 68 -3.51 -4.52 -8.41
N VAL A 69 -2.98 -5.49 -9.18
CA VAL A 69 -3.03 -5.45 -10.65
C VAL A 69 -4.47 -5.59 -11.16
N ALA A 70 -5.27 -6.48 -10.57
CA ALA A 70 -6.67 -6.61 -10.92
C ALA A 70 -7.44 -5.30 -10.68
N ALA A 71 -7.23 -4.66 -9.52
CA ALA A 71 -7.84 -3.40 -9.16
C ALA A 71 -7.51 -2.28 -10.16
N ARG A 72 -6.25 -2.18 -10.60
CA ARG A 72 -5.83 -1.19 -11.60
C ARG A 72 -6.52 -1.37 -12.94
N ASN A 73 -6.81 -2.61 -13.32
CA ASN A 73 -7.41 -2.96 -14.61
C ASN A 73 -8.95 -2.92 -14.60
N GLY A 74 -9.57 -2.35 -13.55
CA GLY A 74 -11.03 -2.24 -13.42
C GLY A 74 -11.72 -3.51 -12.90
N GLY A 75 -10.96 -4.48 -12.38
CA GLY A 75 -11.52 -5.63 -11.68
C GLY A 75 -11.97 -5.26 -10.25
N THR A 76 -13.08 -5.85 -9.80
CA THR A 76 -13.49 -5.78 -8.39
C THR A 76 -12.41 -6.43 -7.52
N VAL A 77 -11.96 -5.72 -6.49
CA VAL A 77 -11.07 -6.26 -5.46
C VAL A 77 -11.76 -7.48 -4.84
N ILE A 78 -11.12 -8.64 -4.92
CA ILE A 78 -11.65 -9.88 -4.36
C ILE A 78 -11.31 -9.90 -2.87
N ASP A 79 -12.36 -9.73 -2.06
CA ASP A 79 -12.57 -10.08 -0.65
C ASP A 79 -11.34 -10.04 0.30
N GLY A 80 -11.34 -9.10 1.25
CA GLY A 80 -10.39 -9.03 2.37
C GLY A 80 -9.59 -7.73 2.53
N LEU A 81 -9.69 -6.79 1.58
CA LEU A 81 -9.24 -5.42 1.77
C LEU A 81 -10.44 -4.59 2.24
N GLU A 82 -10.68 -4.55 3.55
CA GLU A 82 -11.57 -3.53 4.10
C GLU A 82 -10.94 -2.15 3.85
N TRP A 83 -11.47 -1.45 2.85
CA TRP A 83 -11.32 -0.02 2.76
C TRP A 83 -12.14 0.57 3.90
N GLN A 84 -11.50 1.04 4.97
CA GLN A 84 -12.18 2.04 5.79
C GLN A 84 -12.37 3.27 4.90
N GLU A 85 -13.63 3.53 4.53
CA GLU A 85 -14.03 4.88 4.14
C GLU A 85 -13.61 5.81 5.27
N ILE A 86 -12.81 6.81 4.94
CA ILE A 86 -12.57 7.94 5.84
C ILE A 86 -13.35 9.08 5.21
N ASP A 87 -14.40 9.51 5.91
CA ASP A 87 -15.13 10.74 5.64
C ASP A 87 -14.14 11.90 5.38
N GLY A 88 -14.58 12.83 4.53
CA GLY A 88 -13.76 13.91 3.94
C GLY A 88 -13.02 14.84 4.89
#